data_AF-A0A7C2U9U1-F1
#
_entry.id   AF-A0A7C2U9U1-F1
#
_cell.length_a   1.000
_cell.length_b   1.000
_cell.length_c   1.000
_cell.angle_alpha   90.00
_cell.angle_beta   90.00
_cell.angle_gamma   90.00
#
_symmetry.space_group_name_H-M   'P 1'
#
loop_
_entity.id
_entity.type
_entity.pdbx_description
1 polymer ?
#
loop_
_entity_poly.entity_id
_entity_poly.type
_entity_poly.pdbx_seq_one_letter_code
_entity_poly.pdbx_strand_id
1 'polypeptide(L)'
;MATSDWLYLAGDVDAIKDFVLETSSLPQIRGGSELLLDCEEEIKKLQKEYGYEVVYCGGGTFLLSVPADRADRIKEAIEALYRHKTLVATVTIVHEGQLPSADPGAGQEDLDGWAGRLLRATPLTGRGFAWRVARLQARLREAKDERRHVPFYQALPFGQRCTRCGKRMAAQERERLDERLCPVCYLRDDTGRSRSKTIHGLKVRGRFNQEFWEQHGQDITAEQPEDLDQLVEEAPRKYLAFLYADGNDIGRLLHGVEGQEHYKALSQALTEGTKAAVYRAIRAIREVCLPLPPRLRWWPFHILNVGGDDVMVLMQAGYAWEVAVRFLELFEEEVTRRAREALVREGRDWPGHWPQRIGASCAVVIADAKYPIRYMERLASDLLSKAKRLAKEKSTSAVTFLWLPTPVASEWAEPLLATFAYETAPEERAELLSRPYTLSQARQLQECVARIASWPRSLRHRWQEALRQGVFVSTALIAYDIGRQRGQRAEVIELLDRICADSGDGQQPLLPPVWRRLPPAAPGDKMVWKTALFDALQLAELQAMRPNWREEAAG
;
A
#
# COMPACT_ATOMS: atom_id res chain seq x y z
N MET A 1 -20.19 9.08 46.50
CA MET A 1 -20.64 8.46 45.24
C MET A 1 -19.68 8.94 44.16
N ALA A 2 -18.69 8.11 43.81
CA ALA A 2 -17.65 8.48 42.86
C ALA A 2 -18.27 8.61 41.47
N THR A 3 -18.12 9.76 40.84
CA THR A 3 -18.36 9.92 39.41
C THR A 3 -17.41 8.99 38.69
N SER A 4 -17.94 7.95 38.04
CA SER A 4 -17.16 7.06 37.20
C SER A 4 -16.70 7.85 35.97
N ASP A 5 -15.61 8.60 36.11
CA ASP A 5 -15.05 9.37 35.00
C ASP A 5 -14.46 8.39 33.98
N TRP A 6 -15.03 8.39 32.77
CA TRP A 6 -14.53 7.59 31.64
C TRP A 6 -13.49 8.40 30.87
N LEU A 7 -12.37 7.75 30.55
CA LEU A 7 -11.27 8.31 29.77
C LEU A 7 -11.10 7.57 28.46
N TYR A 8 -10.53 8.25 27.48
CA TYR A 8 -10.08 7.60 26.27
C TYR A 8 -8.63 7.11 26.41
N LEU A 9 -8.40 5.90 25.92
CA LEU A 9 -7.09 5.26 25.83
C LEU A 9 -6.82 4.92 24.37
N ALA A 10 -5.74 5.45 23.83
CA ALA A 10 -5.31 5.22 22.45
C ALA A 10 -4.02 4.40 22.44
N GLY A 11 -3.94 3.43 21.53
CA GLY A 11 -2.74 2.64 21.32
C GLY A 11 -2.44 2.44 19.84
N ASP A 12 -1.16 2.32 19.55
CA ASP A 12 -0.64 2.15 18.20
C ASP A 12 0.61 1.23 18.26
N VAL A 13 0.52 0.13 17.54
CA VAL A 13 1.55 -0.91 17.48
C VAL A 13 2.80 -0.38 16.79
N ASP A 14 3.94 -0.68 17.37
CA ASP A 14 5.20 -0.16 16.93
C ASP A 14 5.76 -1.00 15.77
N ALA A 15 6.11 -0.32 14.68
CA ALA A 15 6.86 -0.90 13.56
C ALA A 15 6.26 -2.21 13.03
N ILE A 16 4.92 -2.27 12.90
CA ILE A 16 4.16 -3.43 12.37
C ILE A 16 4.84 -4.00 11.12
N LYS A 17 5.19 -3.14 10.17
CA LYS A 17 5.79 -3.52 8.89
C LYS A 17 7.17 -4.17 9.08
N ASP A 18 8.02 -3.60 9.94
CA ASP A 18 9.34 -4.18 10.24
C ASP A 18 9.22 -5.53 10.97
N PHE A 19 8.19 -5.71 11.80
CA PHE A 19 7.90 -7.00 12.43
C PHE A 19 7.44 -8.02 11.38
N VAL A 20 6.46 -7.68 10.54
CA VAL A 20 5.87 -8.63 9.58
C VAL A 20 6.85 -8.95 8.44
N LEU A 21 7.57 -7.96 7.92
CA LEU A 21 8.44 -8.06 6.74
C LEU A 21 9.93 -8.17 7.09
N GLU A 22 10.25 -8.60 8.31
CA GLU A 22 11.63 -8.92 8.72
C GLU A 22 12.26 -10.07 7.90
N THR A 23 11.47 -10.72 7.06
CA THR A 23 11.77 -11.95 6.33
C THR A 23 11.10 -11.88 4.96
N SER A 24 11.60 -12.66 4.00
CA SER A 24 10.93 -12.87 2.70
C SER A 24 10.15 -14.18 2.66
N SER A 25 10.06 -14.90 3.79
CA SER A 25 9.31 -16.14 3.85
C SER A 25 7.81 -15.88 4.02
N LEU A 26 7.03 -16.21 2.99
CA LEU A 26 5.58 -15.99 2.98
C LEU A 26 4.85 -16.60 4.20
N PRO A 27 5.16 -17.82 4.66
CA PRO A 27 4.57 -18.34 5.90
C PRO A 27 4.85 -17.48 7.14
N GLN A 28 6.05 -16.92 7.27
CA GLN A 28 6.35 -16.05 8.42
C GLN A 28 5.67 -14.69 8.32
N ILE A 29 5.57 -14.13 7.11
CA ILE A 29 4.84 -12.88 6.88
C ILE A 29 3.37 -13.09 7.27
N ARG A 30 2.77 -14.19 6.80
CA ARG A 30 1.40 -14.59 7.12
C ARG A 30 1.19 -14.77 8.62
N GLY A 31 2.04 -15.56 9.27
CA GLY A 31 1.93 -15.79 10.72
C GLY A 31 2.19 -14.54 11.55
N GLY A 32 3.10 -13.66 11.11
CA GLY A 32 3.30 -12.35 11.74
C GLY A 32 2.03 -11.50 11.70
N SER A 33 1.39 -11.40 10.53
CA SER A 33 0.10 -10.71 10.37
C SER A 33 -0.99 -11.33 11.25
N GLU A 34 -1.11 -12.66 11.27
CA GLU A 34 -2.09 -13.35 12.12
C GLU A 34 -1.87 -13.15 13.63
N LEU A 35 -0.63 -13.10 14.10
CA LEU A 35 -0.32 -12.83 15.52
C LEU A 35 -0.74 -11.41 15.94
N LEU A 36 -0.63 -10.42 15.04
CA LEU A 36 -1.09 -9.06 15.31
C LEU A 36 -2.61 -8.99 15.34
N LEU A 37 -3.27 -9.61 14.36
CA LEU A 37 -4.74 -9.70 14.34
C LEU A 37 -5.27 -10.50 15.55
N ASP A 38 -4.49 -11.44 16.11
CA ASP A 38 -4.82 -12.18 17.33
C ASP A 38 -4.81 -11.24 18.53
N CYS A 39 -3.87 -10.28 18.57
CA CYS A 39 -3.82 -9.28 19.64
C CYS A 39 -5.06 -8.37 19.56
N GLU A 40 -5.45 -7.93 18.36
CA GLU A 40 -6.67 -7.12 18.15
C GLU A 40 -7.94 -7.86 18.62
N GLU A 41 -8.07 -9.15 18.33
CA GLU A 41 -9.19 -9.96 18.82
C GLU A 41 -9.19 -10.12 20.34
N GLU A 42 -8.03 -10.33 20.96
CA GLU A 42 -7.95 -10.41 22.42
C GLU A 42 -8.29 -9.06 23.08
N ILE A 43 -7.87 -7.93 22.51
CA ILE A 43 -8.31 -6.60 22.98
C ILE A 43 -9.84 -6.49 22.92
N LYS A 44 -10.50 -7.01 21.87
CA LYS A 44 -11.97 -7.02 21.80
C LYS A 44 -12.61 -7.95 22.85
N LYS A 45 -11.94 -9.03 23.25
CA LYS A 45 -12.43 -9.96 24.30
C LYS A 45 -12.25 -9.39 25.71
N LEU A 46 -11.10 -8.76 25.98
CA LEU A 46 -10.75 -8.16 27.27
C LEU A 46 -11.72 -7.05 27.70
N GLN A 47 -12.48 -6.46 26.77
CA GLN A 47 -13.57 -5.51 27.07
C GLN A 47 -14.54 -6.05 28.12
N LYS A 48 -14.88 -7.36 28.08
CA LYS A 48 -15.80 -7.97 29.07
C LYS A 48 -15.21 -8.07 30.47
N GLU A 49 -13.91 -8.34 30.56
CA GLU A 49 -13.19 -8.52 31.82
C GLU A 49 -12.92 -7.17 32.50
N TYR A 50 -12.43 -6.21 31.73
CA TYR A 50 -12.00 -4.91 32.25
C TYR A 50 -13.13 -3.87 32.28
N GLY A 51 -14.22 -4.10 31.54
CA GLY A 51 -15.39 -3.23 31.52
C GLY A 51 -15.20 -1.94 30.72
N TYR A 52 -14.43 -1.98 29.63
CA TYR A 52 -14.25 -0.84 28.71
C TYR A 52 -15.08 -1.01 27.43
N GLU A 53 -15.23 0.05 26.63
CA GLU A 53 -15.82 -0.01 25.30
C GLU A 53 -14.74 0.15 24.22
N VAL A 54 -14.73 -0.71 23.20
CA VAL A 54 -13.92 -0.51 22.00
C VAL A 54 -14.60 0.49 21.06
N VAL A 55 -14.02 1.68 20.91
CA VAL A 55 -14.46 2.66 19.90
C VAL A 55 -14.02 2.21 18.51
N TYR A 56 -12.73 1.89 18.36
CA TYR A 56 -12.22 1.18 17.19
C TYR A 56 -10.98 0.35 17.55
N CYS A 57 -10.74 -0.72 16.80
CA CYS A 57 -9.54 -1.55 16.92
C CYS A 57 -9.31 -2.30 15.61
N GLY A 58 -8.24 -1.92 14.89
CA GLY A 58 -7.86 -2.49 13.60
C GLY A 58 -6.60 -1.84 13.02
N GLY A 59 -5.87 -2.59 12.20
CA GLY A 59 -4.65 -2.10 11.54
C GLY A 59 -3.53 -1.75 12.53
N GLY A 60 -3.51 -2.40 13.69
CA GLY A 60 -2.58 -2.13 14.78
C GLY A 60 -2.80 -0.80 15.50
N THR A 61 -3.93 -0.13 15.29
CA THR A 61 -4.34 1.05 16.07
C THR A 61 -5.67 0.78 16.78
N PHE A 62 -5.86 1.40 17.94
CA PHE A 62 -7.12 1.28 18.68
C PHE A 62 -7.40 2.50 19.56
N LEU A 63 -8.69 2.72 19.81
CA LEU A 63 -9.21 3.69 20.77
C LEU A 63 -10.26 3.00 21.64
N LEU A 64 -10.07 3.09 22.95
CA LEU A 64 -10.93 2.50 23.96
C LEU A 64 -11.51 3.61 24.85
N SER A 65 -12.77 3.48 25.23
CA SER A 65 -13.36 4.24 26.35
C SER A 65 -13.23 3.38 27.60
N VAL A 66 -12.45 3.82 28.58
CA VAL A 66 -12.06 3.02 29.76
C VAL A 66 -12.45 3.72 31.07
N PRO A 67 -12.72 2.98 32.16
CA PRO A 67 -12.83 3.56 33.50
C PRO A 67 -11.50 4.18 33.95
N ALA A 68 -11.51 5.41 34.47
CA ALA A 68 -10.30 6.13 34.87
C ALA A 68 -9.45 5.37 35.90
N ASP A 69 -10.09 4.68 36.85
CA ASP A 69 -9.44 3.89 37.89
C ASP A 69 -8.71 2.64 37.37
N ARG A 70 -8.95 2.25 36.11
CA ARG A 70 -8.40 1.04 35.49
C ARG A 70 -7.50 1.31 34.29
N ALA A 71 -7.34 2.57 33.88
CA ALA A 71 -6.63 2.92 32.66
C ALA A 71 -5.19 2.36 32.60
N ASP A 72 -4.42 2.53 33.68
CA ASP A 72 -3.05 2.01 33.77
C ASP A 72 -2.99 0.48 33.72
N ARG A 73 -3.91 -0.20 34.44
CA ARG A 73 -3.98 -1.66 34.45
C ARG A 73 -4.35 -2.22 33.07
N ILE A 74 -5.26 -1.57 32.36
CA ILE A 74 -5.64 -1.95 30.98
C ILE A 74 -4.44 -1.74 30.05
N LYS A 75 -3.74 -0.62 30.18
CA LYS A 75 -2.51 -0.35 29.42
C LYS A 75 -1.46 -1.45 29.63
N GLU A 76 -1.13 -1.78 30.87
CA GLU A 76 -0.14 -2.83 31.19
C GLU A 76 -0.56 -4.20 30.64
N ALA A 77 -1.84 -4.55 30.74
CA ALA A 77 -2.38 -5.80 30.23
C ALA A 77 -2.23 -5.90 28.70
N ILE A 78 -2.53 -4.83 27.96
CA ILE A 78 -2.40 -4.80 26.50
C ILE A 78 -0.91 -4.80 26.10
N GLU A 79 -0.03 -4.08 26.79
CA GLU A 79 1.42 -4.13 26.54
C GLU A 79 2.00 -5.53 26.79
N ALA A 80 1.54 -6.21 27.86
CA ALA A 80 1.91 -7.60 28.13
C ALA A 80 1.40 -8.54 27.04
N LEU A 81 0.15 -8.37 26.59
CA LEU A 81 -0.45 -9.16 25.51
C LEU A 81 0.41 -9.17 24.24
N TYR A 82 0.83 -7.99 23.75
CA TYR A 82 1.67 -7.91 22.56
C TYR A 82 3.03 -8.58 22.77
N ARG A 83 3.68 -8.34 23.91
CA ARG A 83 4.97 -8.96 24.25
C ARG A 83 4.88 -10.48 24.31
N HIS A 84 3.83 -11.03 24.91
CA HIS A 84 3.66 -12.48 25.05
C HIS A 84 3.26 -13.15 23.73
N LYS A 85 2.33 -12.56 22.97
CA LYS A 85 1.85 -13.17 21.71
C LYS A 85 2.85 -13.07 20.57
N THR A 86 3.57 -11.95 20.47
CA THR A 86 4.45 -11.69 19.32
C THR A 86 5.93 -11.88 19.63
N LEU A 87 6.28 -12.00 20.92
CA LEU A 87 7.64 -12.11 21.46
C LEU A 87 8.53 -10.86 21.27
N VAL A 88 8.23 -9.99 20.31
CA VAL A 88 9.07 -8.81 19.96
C VAL A 88 8.32 -7.55 19.59
N ALA A 89 7.07 -7.63 19.12
CA ALA A 89 6.32 -6.43 18.77
C ALA A 89 5.88 -5.72 20.05
N THR A 90 5.98 -4.40 20.05
CA THR A 90 5.54 -3.53 21.13
C THR A 90 4.35 -2.69 20.69
N VAL A 91 3.64 -2.14 21.66
CA VAL A 91 2.56 -1.20 21.43
C VAL A 91 2.82 0.00 22.32
N THR A 92 2.71 1.20 21.74
CA THR A 92 2.73 2.43 22.52
C THR A 92 1.30 2.75 22.91
N ILE A 93 1.05 3.00 24.21
CA ILE A 93 -0.29 3.28 24.73
C ILE A 93 -0.28 4.53 25.60
N VAL A 94 -1.20 5.44 25.31
CA VAL A 94 -1.47 6.66 26.08
C VAL A 94 -2.95 6.74 26.43
N HIS A 95 -3.26 7.33 27.58
CA HIS A 95 -4.62 7.67 27.94
C HIS A 95 -4.71 9.15 28.30
N GLU A 96 -5.93 9.63 28.47
CA GLU A 96 -6.15 11.00 28.91
C GLU A 96 -5.61 11.21 30.32
N GLY A 97 -4.98 12.37 30.54
CA GLY A 97 -4.68 12.85 31.89
C GLY A 97 -5.80 13.76 32.38
N GLN A 98 -5.63 14.38 33.56
CA GLN A 98 -6.54 15.45 33.99
C GLN A 98 -6.68 16.51 32.88
N LEU A 99 -7.93 16.80 32.52
CA LEU A 99 -8.24 17.91 31.61
C LEU A 99 -7.70 19.19 32.24
N PRO A 100 -6.91 20.03 31.54
CA PRO A 100 -6.59 21.35 32.05
C PRO A 100 -7.91 22.08 32.34
N SER A 101 -7.93 22.97 33.33
CA SER A 101 -9.11 23.75 33.71
C SER A 101 -9.83 24.35 32.49
N ALA A 102 -11.14 24.56 32.60
CA ALA A 102 -12.04 25.02 31.53
C ALA A 102 -11.77 26.46 31.03
N ASP A 103 -10.56 26.98 31.20
CA ASP A 103 -10.15 28.25 30.64
C ASP A 103 -9.86 28.09 29.13
N PRO A 104 -10.45 28.92 28.25
CA PRO A 104 -10.25 28.86 26.82
C PRO A 104 -8.80 29.10 26.35
N GLY A 105 -7.89 29.50 27.25
CA GLY A 105 -6.46 29.70 26.97
C GLY A 105 -5.49 28.73 27.65
N ALA A 106 -5.87 28.06 28.74
CA ALA A 106 -4.95 27.36 29.65
C ALA A 106 -4.52 25.94 29.21
N GLY A 107 -4.64 25.60 27.92
CA GLY A 107 -4.27 24.27 27.40
C GLY A 107 -3.59 24.30 26.03
N GLN A 108 -3.27 25.49 25.53
CA GLN A 108 -2.48 25.66 24.29
C GLN A 108 -0.98 25.71 24.56
N GLU A 109 -0.54 25.90 25.80
CA GLU A 109 0.87 26.19 26.14
C GLU A 109 1.75 24.94 26.31
N ASP A 110 1.18 23.74 26.45
CA ASP A 110 1.97 22.51 26.69
C ASP A 110 2.24 21.66 25.42
N LEU A 111 1.78 22.08 24.24
CA LEU A 111 1.85 21.27 23.02
C LEU A 111 2.62 21.98 21.90
N ASP A 112 3.92 21.73 21.85
CA ASP A 112 4.84 22.28 20.87
C ASP A 112 4.80 21.54 19.51
N GLY A 113 5.32 22.18 18.46
CA GLY A 113 5.59 21.52 17.18
C GLY A 113 4.34 21.03 16.42
N TRP A 114 4.30 19.74 16.08
CA TRP A 114 3.24 19.13 15.25
C TRP A 114 1.91 18.98 15.99
N ALA A 115 1.93 18.72 17.30
CA ALA A 115 0.75 18.59 18.15
C ALA A 115 -0.10 19.87 18.14
N GLY A 116 0.56 21.03 18.32
CA GLY A 116 -0.08 22.34 18.18
C GLY A 116 -0.60 22.62 16.76
N ARG A 117 0.08 22.13 15.71
CA ARG A 117 -0.41 22.24 14.33
C ARG A 117 -1.68 21.41 14.08
N LEU A 118 -1.75 20.19 14.62
CA LEU A 118 -2.93 19.32 14.49
C LEU A 118 -4.15 19.94 15.19
N LEU A 119 -3.97 20.47 16.41
CA LEU A 119 -5.03 21.16 17.15
C LEU A 119 -5.48 22.45 16.45
N ARG A 120 -4.55 23.23 15.88
CA ARG A 120 -4.88 24.44 15.09
C ARG A 120 -5.57 24.13 13.76
N ALA A 121 -5.24 23.00 13.14
CA ALA A 121 -5.82 22.57 11.86
C ALA A 121 -7.20 21.92 12.01
N THR A 122 -7.59 21.56 13.24
CA THR A 122 -8.91 20.99 13.52
C THR A 122 -9.86 22.15 13.88
N PRO A 123 -10.95 22.37 13.13
CA PRO A 123 -11.95 23.38 13.48
C PRO A 123 -12.72 22.91 14.72
N LEU A 124 -12.20 23.24 15.90
CA LEU A 124 -12.72 22.76 17.17
C LEU A 124 -13.70 23.78 17.75
N THR A 125 -14.99 23.49 17.59
CA THR A 125 -16.09 24.07 18.39
C THR A 125 -16.07 23.44 19.79
N GLY A 126 -15.04 23.75 20.58
CA GLY A 126 -14.92 23.33 21.99
C GLY A 126 -14.09 22.06 22.23
N ARG A 127 -14.14 21.57 23.48
CA ARG A 127 -13.37 20.40 23.98
C ARG A 127 -14.14 19.07 23.84
N GLY A 128 -14.78 18.87 22.68
CA GLY A 128 -15.56 17.67 22.36
C GLY A 128 -14.73 16.42 22.05
N PHE A 129 -15.37 15.36 21.53
CA PHE A 129 -14.71 14.08 21.21
C PHE A 129 -13.53 14.24 20.24
N ALA A 130 -13.72 14.97 19.13
CA ALA A 130 -12.66 15.22 18.15
C ALA A 130 -11.39 15.81 18.77
N TRP A 131 -11.56 16.78 19.69
CA TRP A 131 -10.46 17.42 20.43
C TRP A 131 -9.70 16.40 21.29
N ARG A 132 -10.43 15.56 22.03
CA ARG A 132 -9.88 14.51 22.90
C ARG A 132 -9.05 13.51 22.10
N VAL A 133 -9.57 13.03 20.98
CA VAL A 133 -8.86 12.10 20.08
C VAL A 133 -7.60 12.74 19.47
N ALA A 134 -7.70 13.97 18.97
CA ALA A 134 -6.54 14.67 18.40
C ALA A 134 -5.41 14.85 19.44
N ARG A 135 -5.75 15.19 20.68
CA ARG A 135 -4.78 15.31 21.78
C ARG A 135 -4.14 13.97 22.13
N LEU A 136 -4.91 12.87 22.13
CA LEU A 136 -4.36 11.53 22.35
C LEU A 136 -3.38 11.12 21.25
N GLN A 137 -3.71 11.37 19.99
CA GLN A 137 -2.81 11.06 18.88
C GLN A 137 -1.51 11.87 18.91
N ALA A 138 -1.56 13.13 19.35
CA ALA A 138 -0.38 13.94 19.59
C ALA A 138 0.53 13.32 20.66
N ARG A 139 -0.03 13.00 21.84
CA ARG A 139 0.71 12.34 22.93
C ARG A 139 1.27 10.97 22.54
N LEU A 140 0.53 10.22 21.72
CA LEU A 140 0.96 8.92 21.24
C LEU A 140 2.22 9.02 20.38
N ARG A 141 2.36 10.08 19.58
CA ARG A 141 3.58 10.33 18.79
C ARG A 141 4.76 10.71 19.67
N GLU A 142 4.57 11.61 20.63
CA GLU A 142 5.61 11.96 21.61
C GLU A 142 6.09 10.71 22.37
N ALA A 143 5.15 9.88 22.85
CA ALA A 143 5.47 8.62 23.52
C ALA A 143 6.21 7.61 22.61
N LYS A 144 5.95 7.64 21.30
CA LYS A 144 6.66 6.81 20.31
C LYS A 144 8.11 7.27 20.09
N ASP A 145 8.40 8.55 20.25
CA ASP A 145 9.76 9.10 20.14
C ASP A 145 10.55 8.86 21.44
N GLU A 146 9.88 8.80 22.59
CA GLU A 146 10.49 8.58 23.91
C GLU A 146 10.58 7.10 24.35
N ARG A 147 10.56 6.14 23.42
CA ARG A 147 10.53 4.71 23.77
C ARG A 147 11.69 4.29 24.67
N ARG A 148 11.36 3.91 25.91
CA ARG A 148 12.35 3.47 26.92
C ARG A 148 12.67 1.98 26.90
N HIS A 149 11.81 1.15 26.32
CA HIS A 149 11.95 -0.31 26.35
C HIS A 149 11.78 -0.93 24.96
N VAL A 150 12.78 -1.75 24.57
CA VAL A 150 12.75 -2.55 23.34
C VAL A 150 13.03 -4.00 23.72
N PRO A 151 12.21 -4.98 23.30
CA PRO A 151 12.48 -6.39 23.53
C PRO A 151 13.85 -6.80 22.97
N PHE A 152 14.77 -7.17 23.86
CA PHE A 152 16.13 -7.54 23.49
C PHE A 152 16.32 -9.05 23.56
N TYR A 153 16.73 -9.64 22.43
CA TYR A 153 17.16 -11.04 22.36
C TYR A 153 18.68 -11.05 22.27
N GLN A 154 19.34 -11.55 23.32
CA GLN A 154 20.79 -11.64 23.34
C GLN A 154 21.30 -12.46 22.16
N ALA A 155 22.30 -11.93 21.47
CA ALA A 155 22.79 -12.51 20.23
C ALA A 155 24.31 -12.59 20.22
N LEU A 156 24.82 -13.70 20.77
CA LEU A 156 26.25 -13.93 21.00
C LEU A 156 27.04 -13.99 19.67
N PRO A 157 28.29 -13.50 19.61
CA PRO A 157 29.08 -13.51 18.37
C PRO A 157 29.38 -14.91 17.82
N PHE A 158 29.60 -15.88 18.70
CA PHE A 158 29.90 -17.28 18.35
C PHE A 158 28.64 -18.14 18.14
N GLY A 159 27.47 -17.54 18.27
CA GLY A 159 26.22 -18.24 18.17
C GLY A 159 25.66 -18.25 16.75
N GLN A 160 25.11 -19.39 16.32
CA GLN A 160 24.48 -19.52 15.01
C GLN A 160 23.28 -18.57 14.89
N ARG A 161 23.27 -17.77 13.82
CA ARG A 161 22.17 -16.85 13.52
C ARG A 161 20.99 -17.58 12.91
N CYS A 162 19.79 -17.08 13.18
CA CYS A 162 18.57 -17.53 12.54
C CYS A 162 18.69 -17.41 11.02
N THR A 163 18.43 -18.50 10.29
CA THR A 163 18.53 -18.56 8.83
C THR A 163 17.65 -17.52 8.14
N ARG A 164 16.48 -17.19 8.71
CA ARG A 164 15.51 -16.31 8.06
C ARG A 164 15.65 -14.83 8.39
N CYS A 165 15.75 -14.45 9.67
CA CYS A 165 15.88 -13.04 10.02
C CYS A 165 17.33 -12.56 10.08
N GLY A 166 18.31 -13.44 10.25
CA GLY A 166 19.72 -13.08 10.44
C GLY A 166 20.05 -12.33 11.74
N LYS A 167 19.06 -11.82 12.48
CA LYS A 167 19.28 -10.96 13.66
C LYS A 167 19.50 -11.75 14.94
N ARG A 168 18.58 -12.66 15.25
CA ARG A 168 18.50 -13.38 16.53
C ARG A 168 19.19 -14.73 16.45
N MET A 169 19.58 -15.26 17.60
CA MET A 169 20.12 -16.61 17.76
C MET A 169 19.12 -17.68 17.32
N ALA A 170 19.59 -18.66 16.55
CA ALA A 170 18.80 -19.86 16.30
C ALA A 170 18.65 -20.66 17.60
N ALA A 171 17.44 -21.17 17.83
CA ALA A 171 17.10 -21.96 19.00
C ALA A 171 16.23 -23.19 18.67
N GLN A 172 15.66 -23.24 17.47
CA GLN A 172 14.74 -24.28 17.03
C GLN A 172 15.10 -24.76 15.63
N GLU A 173 14.79 -26.01 15.33
CA GLU A 173 15.03 -26.63 14.03
C GLU A 173 13.72 -26.84 13.28
N ARG A 174 13.76 -26.62 11.96
CA ARG A 174 12.74 -27.07 11.02
C ARG A 174 13.35 -28.11 10.10
N GLU A 175 13.32 -29.37 10.53
CA GLU A 175 13.95 -30.50 9.83
C GLU A 175 13.54 -30.60 8.36
N ARG A 176 12.25 -30.40 8.06
CA ARG A 176 11.71 -30.47 6.68
C ARG A 176 12.34 -29.47 5.70
N LEU A 177 12.91 -28.39 6.19
CA LEU A 177 13.49 -27.31 5.38
C LEU A 177 15.00 -27.15 5.62
N ASP A 178 15.59 -27.96 6.51
CA ASP A 178 16.96 -27.79 7.00
C ASP A 178 17.26 -26.36 7.49
N GLU A 179 16.30 -25.74 8.19
CA GLU A 179 16.41 -24.37 8.67
C GLU A 179 16.55 -24.30 10.19
N ARG A 180 17.41 -23.39 10.65
CA ARG A 180 17.63 -23.09 12.08
C ARG A 180 17.02 -21.73 12.40
N LEU A 181 15.95 -21.72 13.19
CA LEU A 181 15.13 -20.53 13.44
C LEU A 181 15.26 -20.04 14.89
N CYS A 182 15.19 -18.72 15.07
CA CYS A 182 14.99 -18.14 16.41
C CYS A 182 13.53 -18.33 16.87
N PRO A 183 13.22 -18.21 18.17
CA PRO A 183 11.87 -18.44 18.69
C PRO A 183 10.79 -17.59 17.99
N VAL A 184 11.11 -16.34 17.70
CA VAL A 184 10.23 -15.40 16.99
C VAL A 184 9.95 -15.84 15.54
N CYS A 185 10.99 -16.30 14.85
CA CYS A 185 10.87 -16.77 13.48
C CYS A 185 10.14 -18.10 13.39
N TYR A 186 10.39 -19.00 14.35
CA TYR A 186 9.68 -20.26 14.44
C TYR A 186 8.20 -20.04 14.73
N LEU A 187 7.85 -19.19 15.72
CA LEU A 187 6.46 -18.90 16.07
C LEU A 187 5.67 -18.33 14.88
N ARG A 188 6.26 -17.40 14.12
CA ARG A 188 5.64 -16.87 12.90
C ARG A 188 5.48 -17.93 11.82
N ASP A 189 6.52 -18.74 11.57
CA ASP A 189 6.48 -19.82 10.57
C ASP A 189 5.42 -20.87 10.91
N ASP A 190 5.39 -21.31 12.17
CA ASP A 190 4.43 -22.30 12.66
C ASP A 190 2.99 -21.79 12.58
N THR A 191 2.74 -20.57 13.07
CA THR A 191 1.44 -19.90 12.95
C THR A 191 0.98 -19.86 11.49
N GLY A 192 1.79 -19.33 10.57
CA GLY A 192 1.39 -19.14 9.18
C GLY A 192 1.29 -20.42 8.34
N ARG A 193 1.82 -21.55 8.82
CA ARG A 193 1.67 -22.87 8.18
C ARG A 193 0.49 -23.67 8.75
N SER A 194 0.30 -23.62 10.06
CA SER A 194 -0.71 -24.42 10.79
C SER A 194 -2.11 -23.83 10.70
N ARG A 195 -2.23 -22.49 10.69
CA ARG A 195 -3.53 -21.81 10.70
C ARG A 195 -4.14 -21.72 9.31
N SER A 196 -4.97 -22.71 9.03
CA SER A 196 -5.72 -22.80 7.78
C SER A 196 -7.16 -23.22 8.03
N LYS A 197 -8.07 -22.79 7.15
CA LYS A 197 -9.43 -23.31 7.07
C LYS A 197 -9.63 -24.01 5.73
N THR A 198 -10.43 -25.07 5.72
CA THR A 198 -10.88 -25.70 4.49
C THR A 198 -12.15 -24.98 4.04
N ILE A 199 -12.08 -24.24 2.94
CA ILE A 199 -13.17 -23.44 2.41
C ILE A 199 -13.31 -23.79 0.92
N HIS A 200 -14.52 -24.16 0.49
CA HIS A 200 -14.77 -24.68 -0.88
C HIS A 200 -13.83 -25.83 -1.28
N GLY A 201 -13.48 -26.71 -0.33
CA GLY A 201 -12.62 -27.87 -0.57
C GLY A 201 -11.12 -27.59 -0.62
N LEU A 202 -10.68 -26.33 -0.52
CA LEU A 202 -9.27 -25.96 -0.54
C LEU A 202 -8.80 -25.40 0.82
N LYS A 203 -7.54 -25.65 1.14
CA LYS A 203 -6.90 -25.19 2.38
C LYS A 203 -6.41 -23.74 2.21
N VAL A 204 -7.06 -22.80 2.90
CA VAL A 204 -6.75 -21.36 2.83
C VAL A 204 -6.20 -20.84 4.14
N ARG A 205 -5.09 -20.10 4.07
CA ARG A 205 -4.30 -19.59 5.20
C ARG A 205 -4.30 -18.06 5.19
N GLY A 206 -4.22 -17.42 6.37
CA GLY A 206 -4.27 -15.98 6.51
C GLY A 206 -5.71 -15.47 6.48
N ARG A 207 -6.12 -14.70 7.50
CA ARG A 207 -7.52 -14.26 7.65
C ARG A 207 -8.06 -13.48 6.47
N PHE A 208 -7.29 -12.52 5.92
CA PHE A 208 -7.73 -11.75 4.74
C PHE A 208 -7.96 -12.64 3.51
N ASN A 209 -7.11 -13.63 3.31
CA ASN A 209 -7.25 -14.58 2.21
C ASN A 209 -8.44 -15.54 2.44
N GLN A 210 -8.71 -15.93 3.70
CA GLN A 210 -9.90 -16.72 4.06
C GLN A 210 -11.18 -15.92 3.79
N GLU A 211 -11.25 -14.67 4.25
CA GLU A 211 -12.40 -13.78 4.00
C GLU A 211 -12.62 -13.56 2.49
N PHE A 212 -11.56 -13.29 1.74
CA PHE A 212 -11.64 -13.18 0.27
C PHE A 212 -12.21 -14.46 -0.34
N TRP A 213 -11.72 -15.62 0.08
CA TRP A 213 -12.08 -16.90 -0.49
C TRP A 213 -13.51 -17.33 -0.15
N GLU A 214 -14.00 -17.01 1.06
CA GLU A 214 -15.40 -17.20 1.45
C GLU A 214 -16.36 -16.42 0.53
N GLN A 215 -15.94 -15.24 0.06
CA GLN A 215 -16.78 -14.36 -0.77
C GLN A 215 -16.65 -14.63 -2.27
N HIS A 216 -15.48 -15.07 -2.74
CA HIS A 216 -15.14 -15.10 -4.17
C HIS A 216 -14.53 -16.43 -4.65
N GLY A 217 -14.38 -17.43 -3.78
CA GLY A 217 -13.71 -18.71 -4.10
C GLY A 217 -14.58 -19.79 -4.75
N GLN A 218 -15.89 -19.58 -4.87
CA GLN A 218 -16.87 -20.62 -5.26
C GLN A 218 -16.60 -21.29 -6.62
N ASP A 219 -15.89 -20.61 -7.54
CA ASP A 219 -15.59 -21.10 -8.89
C ASP A 219 -14.07 -21.23 -9.18
N ILE A 220 -13.22 -21.18 -8.16
CA ILE A 220 -11.77 -21.16 -8.33
C ILE A 220 -11.16 -22.48 -7.85
N THR A 221 -10.46 -23.17 -8.74
CA THR A 221 -9.81 -24.46 -8.45
C THR A 221 -8.33 -24.34 -8.12
N ALA A 222 -7.72 -23.17 -8.35
CA ALA A 222 -6.33 -22.90 -8.03
C ALA A 222 -6.10 -22.96 -6.52
N GLU A 223 -4.97 -23.51 -6.09
CA GLU A 223 -4.56 -23.59 -4.70
C GLU A 223 -3.88 -22.29 -4.25
N GLN A 224 -3.96 -21.99 -2.95
CA GLN A 224 -3.22 -20.87 -2.39
C GLN A 224 -1.72 -21.23 -2.30
N PRO A 225 -0.80 -20.37 -2.77
CA PRO A 225 0.63 -20.63 -2.69
C PRO A 225 1.12 -20.70 -1.23
N GLU A 226 2.00 -21.67 -0.96
CA GLU A 226 2.64 -21.86 0.34
C GLU A 226 3.82 -20.90 0.54
N ASP A 227 4.56 -20.61 -0.52
CA ASP A 227 5.74 -19.74 -0.54
C ASP A 227 5.74 -18.80 -1.76
N LEU A 228 6.78 -17.96 -1.86
CA LEU A 228 6.93 -17.02 -2.97
C LEU A 228 7.27 -17.72 -4.29
N ASP A 229 7.96 -18.86 -4.25
CA ASP A 229 8.34 -19.59 -5.46
C ASP A 229 7.11 -20.16 -6.16
N GLN A 230 6.14 -20.70 -5.40
CA GLN A 230 4.83 -21.13 -5.92
C GLN A 230 4.01 -19.95 -6.44
N LEU A 231 4.02 -18.81 -5.75
CA LEU A 231 3.27 -17.61 -6.15
C LEU A 231 3.64 -17.15 -7.57
N VAL A 232 4.91 -17.30 -7.97
CA VAL A 232 5.40 -16.90 -9.30
C VAL A 232 5.75 -18.09 -10.21
N GLU A 233 5.42 -19.33 -9.82
CA GLU A 233 5.85 -20.55 -10.53
C GLU A 233 5.38 -20.55 -11.99
N GLU A 234 4.13 -20.12 -12.20
CA GLU A 234 3.48 -20.17 -13.51
C GLU A 234 3.78 -18.96 -14.39
N ALA A 235 4.42 -17.92 -13.83
CA ALA A 235 4.80 -16.74 -14.58
C ALA A 235 6.02 -17.05 -15.48
N PRO A 236 5.99 -16.68 -16.78
CA PRO A 236 7.12 -16.78 -17.70
C PRO A 236 8.43 -16.21 -17.15
N ARG A 237 8.33 -15.19 -16.30
CA ARG A 237 9.45 -14.65 -15.51
C ARG A 237 9.05 -14.54 -14.05
N LYS A 238 9.97 -14.90 -13.16
CA LYS A 238 9.78 -14.93 -11.71
C LYS A 238 9.86 -13.53 -11.06
N TYR A 239 9.11 -12.58 -11.60
CA TYR A 239 8.97 -11.25 -11.01
C TYR A 239 7.79 -11.21 -10.03
N LEU A 240 8.06 -10.68 -8.84
CA LEU A 240 7.10 -10.41 -7.80
C LEU A 240 6.76 -8.91 -7.81
N ALA A 241 5.48 -8.59 -7.64
CA ALA A 241 5.02 -7.24 -7.36
C ALA A 241 4.59 -7.11 -5.90
N PHE A 242 5.05 -6.04 -5.26
CA PHE A 242 4.58 -5.55 -3.97
C PHE A 242 3.70 -4.34 -4.23
N LEU A 243 2.39 -4.51 -4.05
CA LEU A 243 1.41 -3.44 -4.14
C LEU A 243 1.17 -2.91 -2.73
N TYR A 244 1.39 -1.61 -2.56
CA TYR A 244 1.12 -0.90 -1.32
C TYR A 244 0.19 0.28 -1.57
N ALA A 245 -0.94 0.33 -0.87
CA ALA A 245 -1.89 1.43 -0.97
C ALA A 245 -2.34 1.95 0.40
N ASP A 246 -2.75 3.21 0.43
CA ASP A 246 -3.14 3.93 1.64
C ASP A 246 -4.13 5.06 1.31
N GLY A 247 -5.12 5.29 2.17
CA GLY A 247 -6.15 6.29 1.98
C GLY A 247 -5.63 7.74 2.05
N ASN A 248 -6.17 8.62 1.22
CA ASN A 248 -5.77 10.02 1.21
C ASN A 248 -6.49 10.80 2.32
N ASP A 249 -5.73 11.44 3.21
CA ASP A 249 -6.22 12.34 4.27
C ASP A 249 -7.27 11.71 5.22
N ILE A 250 -7.27 10.39 5.39
CA ILE A 250 -8.24 9.67 6.25
C ILE A 250 -8.20 10.15 7.70
N GLY A 251 -7.02 10.42 8.25
CA GLY A 251 -6.89 10.97 9.61
C GLY A 251 -7.63 12.30 9.77
N ARG A 252 -7.50 13.21 8.78
CA ARG A 252 -8.20 14.50 8.79
C ARG A 252 -9.72 14.33 8.68
N LEU A 253 -10.16 13.37 7.87
CA LEU A 253 -11.57 13.01 7.74
C LEU A 253 -12.16 12.49 9.06
N LEU A 254 -11.43 11.63 9.77
CA LEU A 254 -11.82 11.12 11.08
C LEU A 254 -11.80 12.20 12.18
N HIS A 255 -10.91 13.19 12.10
CA HIS A 255 -10.87 14.31 13.05
C HIS A 255 -12.02 15.31 12.88
N GLY A 256 -12.66 15.37 11.71
CA GLY A 256 -13.82 16.23 11.46
C GLY A 256 -15.10 15.76 12.16
N VAL A 257 -15.05 14.64 12.89
CA VAL A 257 -16.20 13.98 13.49
C VAL A 257 -16.34 14.32 14.98
N GLU A 258 -17.44 14.96 15.36
CA GLU A 258 -17.67 15.46 16.72
C GLU A 258 -18.18 14.40 17.74
N GLY A 259 -18.53 13.17 17.30
CA GLY A 259 -19.16 12.16 18.15
C GLY A 259 -18.54 10.76 18.03
N GLN A 260 -18.52 10.01 19.14
CA GLN A 260 -17.96 8.65 19.22
C GLN A 260 -18.65 7.68 18.25
N GLU A 261 -19.99 7.64 18.24
CA GLU A 261 -20.75 6.74 17.36
C GLU A 261 -20.49 7.04 15.89
N HIS A 262 -20.42 8.33 15.54
CA HIS A 262 -20.12 8.75 14.18
C HIS A 262 -18.71 8.33 13.74
N TYR A 263 -17.74 8.49 14.64
CA TYR A 263 -16.37 8.08 14.38
C TYR A 263 -16.28 6.57 14.14
N LYS A 264 -16.99 5.79 14.96
CA LYS A 264 -17.06 4.33 14.87
C LYS A 264 -17.70 3.89 13.55
N ALA A 265 -18.84 4.47 13.18
CA ALA A 265 -19.53 4.16 11.93
C ALA A 265 -18.67 4.48 10.70
N LEU A 266 -17.96 5.61 10.71
CA LEU A 266 -17.09 6.02 9.61
C LEU A 266 -15.82 5.14 9.52
N SER A 267 -15.21 4.80 10.64
CA SER A 267 -14.07 3.87 10.71
C SER A 267 -14.45 2.46 10.19
N GLN A 268 -15.65 1.99 10.53
CA GLN A 268 -16.20 0.74 9.99
C GLN A 268 -16.46 0.85 8.48
N ALA A 269 -17.06 1.94 8.01
CA ALA A 269 -17.30 2.20 6.60
C ALA A 269 -16.00 2.20 5.77
N LEU A 270 -14.94 2.82 6.30
CA LEU A 270 -13.59 2.79 5.72
C LEU A 270 -13.06 1.36 5.64
N THR A 271 -13.03 0.65 6.76
CA THR A 271 -12.49 -0.72 6.82
C THR A 271 -13.20 -1.67 5.86
N GLU A 272 -14.54 -1.65 5.85
CA GLU A 272 -15.33 -2.52 4.97
C GLU A 272 -15.26 -2.08 3.50
N GLY A 273 -15.19 -0.77 3.23
CA GLY A 273 -15.04 -0.22 1.89
C GLY A 273 -13.70 -0.59 1.27
N THR A 274 -12.60 -0.43 2.02
CA THR A 274 -11.26 -0.84 1.60
C THR A 274 -11.20 -2.34 1.33
N LYS A 275 -11.72 -3.19 2.25
CA LYS A 275 -11.79 -4.64 2.03
C LYS A 275 -12.55 -5.00 0.75
N ALA A 276 -13.75 -4.44 0.58
CA ALA A 276 -14.57 -4.68 -0.61
C ALA A 276 -13.83 -4.27 -1.90
N ALA A 277 -13.16 -3.11 -1.89
CA ALA A 277 -12.39 -2.62 -3.02
C ALA A 277 -11.24 -3.56 -3.40
N VAL A 278 -10.44 -4.02 -2.43
CA VAL A 278 -9.34 -4.98 -2.68
C VAL A 278 -9.86 -6.31 -3.20
N TYR A 279 -10.89 -6.87 -2.56
CA TYR A 279 -11.42 -8.19 -2.92
C TYR A 279 -12.05 -8.16 -4.32
N ARG A 280 -12.82 -7.13 -4.65
CA ARG A 280 -13.39 -6.93 -5.98
C ARG A 280 -12.30 -6.66 -7.03
N ALA A 281 -11.24 -5.90 -6.70
CA ALA A 281 -10.13 -5.65 -7.62
C ALA A 281 -9.34 -6.92 -7.96
N ILE A 282 -9.06 -7.76 -6.95
CA ILE A 282 -8.38 -9.05 -7.15
C ILE A 282 -9.28 -10.01 -7.92
N ARG A 283 -10.59 -10.05 -7.61
CA ARG A 283 -11.54 -10.85 -8.38
C ARG A 283 -11.58 -10.44 -9.85
N ALA A 284 -11.42 -9.15 -10.16
CA ALA A 284 -11.39 -8.67 -11.53
C ALA A 284 -10.23 -9.25 -12.37
N ILE A 285 -9.17 -9.78 -11.75
CA ILE A 285 -8.13 -10.56 -12.47
C ILE A 285 -8.78 -11.70 -13.27
N ARG A 286 -9.84 -12.33 -12.74
CA ARG A 286 -10.60 -13.36 -13.45
C ARG A 286 -11.39 -12.78 -14.62
N GLU A 287 -12.12 -11.71 -14.38
CA GLU A 287 -13.10 -11.15 -15.33
C GLU A 287 -12.41 -10.41 -16.49
N VAL A 288 -11.27 -9.76 -16.20
CA VAL A 288 -10.56 -8.88 -17.14
C VAL A 288 -9.33 -9.57 -17.75
N CYS A 289 -8.63 -10.42 -17.01
CA CYS A 289 -7.39 -11.04 -17.48
C CYS A 289 -7.53 -12.53 -17.87
N LEU A 290 -8.68 -13.16 -17.62
CA LEU A 290 -8.90 -14.62 -17.80
C LEU A 290 -10.24 -14.97 -18.50
N PRO A 291 -10.57 -14.43 -19.68
CA PRO A 291 -11.67 -15.00 -20.47
C PRO A 291 -11.25 -16.38 -21.06
N LEU A 292 -11.50 -17.46 -20.29
CA LEU A 292 -11.58 -18.92 -20.62
C LEU A 292 -10.28 -19.75 -20.85
N PRO A 293 -10.17 -21.03 -20.39
CA PRO A 293 -10.60 -21.70 -19.14
C PRO A 293 -9.37 -22.09 -18.23
N PRO A 294 -9.54 -22.79 -17.07
CA PRO A 294 -8.68 -22.67 -15.88
C PRO A 294 -7.41 -23.51 -15.96
N ARG A 295 -6.24 -22.90 -15.79
CA ARG A 295 -4.98 -23.65 -15.66
C ARG A 295 -3.96 -23.08 -14.69
N LEU A 296 -4.28 -22.02 -13.95
CA LEU A 296 -3.40 -21.67 -12.85
C LEU A 296 -3.54 -22.70 -11.74
N ARG A 297 -2.44 -23.38 -11.42
CA ARG A 297 -2.30 -24.23 -10.26
C ARG A 297 -2.32 -23.40 -8.99
N TRP A 298 -1.74 -22.20 -9.02
CA TRP A 298 -1.60 -21.33 -7.85
C TRP A 298 -2.32 -20.00 -8.03
N TRP A 299 -2.77 -19.42 -6.92
CA TRP A 299 -3.25 -18.03 -6.95
C TRP A 299 -2.11 -17.10 -7.38
N PRO A 300 -2.34 -16.14 -8.29
CA PRO A 300 -1.32 -15.18 -8.69
C PRO A 300 -1.15 -14.04 -7.69
N PHE A 301 -1.68 -14.16 -6.47
CA PHE A 301 -1.63 -13.14 -5.42
C PHE A 301 -1.62 -13.73 -4.02
N HIS A 302 -1.24 -12.91 -3.05
CA HIS A 302 -1.39 -13.15 -1.62
C HIS A 302 -1.65 -11.83 -0.89
N ILE A 303 -2.77 -11.74 -0.16
CA ILE A 303 -3.13 -10.55 0.61
C ILE A 303 -2.36 -10.58 1.94
N LEU A 304 -1.50 -9.59 2.17
CA LEU A 304 -0.68 -9.48 3.39
C LEU A 304 -1.42 -8.75 4.51
N ASN A 305 -2.01 -7.61 4.16
CA ASN A 305 -2.67 -6.71 5.10
C ASN A 305 -3.84 -5.97 4.42
N VAL A 306 -4.94 -5.83 5.15
CA VAL A 306 -6.02 -4.87 4.87
C VAL A 306 -6.41 -4.22 6.20
N GLY A 307 -5.73 -3.12 6.55
CA GLY A 307 -5.88 -2.45 7.84
C GLY A 307 -6.49 -1.07 7.68
N GLY A 308 -7.78 -0.92 7.98
CA GLY A 308 -8.50 0.36 7.84
C GLY A 308 -8.50 0.84 6.38
N ASP A 309 -7.53 1.70 6.04
CA ASP A 309 -7.27 2.27 4.72
C ASP A 309 -5.92 1.83 4.10
N ASP A 310 -5.07 1.13 4.83
CA ASP A 310 -3.79 0.56 4.37
C ASP A 310 -3.99 -0.85 3.76
N VAL A 311 -3.42 -1.09 2.59
CA VAL A 311 -3.49 -2.36 1.86
C VAL A 311 -2.11 -2.79 1.38
N MET A 312 -1.73 -4.05 1.66
CA MET A 312 -0.53 -4.68 1.12
C MET A 312 -0.86 -6.00 0.44
N VAL A 313 -0.45 -6.15 -0.82
CA VAL A 313 -0.67 -7.36 -1.62
C VAL A 313 0.62 -7.74 -2.34
N LEU A 314 0.97 -9.02 -2.25
CA LEU A 314 1.98 -9.64 -3.12
C LEU A 314 1.29 -10.28 -4.31
N MET A 315 1.85 -10.13 -5.50
CA MET A 315 1.26 -10.76 -6.69
C MET A 315 2.26 -10.95 -7.83
N GLN A 316 1.88 -11.77 -8.81
CA GLN A 316 2.62 -11.87 -10.06
C GLN A 316 2.62 -10.51 -10.77
N ALA A 317 3.80 -10.10 -11.25
CA ALA A 317 4.02 -8.75 -11.75
C ALA A 317 3.10 -8.35 -12.91
N GLY A 318 2.74 -9.30 -13.77
CA GLY A 318 1.91 -9.04 -14.94
C GLY A 318 0.49 -8.57 -14.61
N TYR A 319 -0.02 -8.79 -13.39
CA TYR A 319 -1.37 -8.36 -12.99
C TYR A 319 -1.38 -7.08 -12.14
N ALA A 320 -0.22 -6.62 -11.67
CA ALA A 320 -0.14 -5.64 -10.60
C ALA A 320 -0.69 -4.26 -10.96
N TRP A 321 -0.41 -3.79 -12.18
CA TRP A 321 -0.88 -2.48 -12.65
C TRP A 321 -2.41 -2.41 -12.74
N GLU A 322 -3.03 -3.37 -13.42
CA GLU A 322 -4.49 -3.40 -13.60
C GLU A 322 -5.22 -3.53 -12.26
N VAL A 323 -4.68 -4.32 -11.33
CA VAL A 323 -5.25 -4.43 -9.97
C VAL A 323 -5.07 -3.14 -9.18
N ALA A 324 -3.93 -2.46 -9.29
CA ALA A 324 -3.72 -1.17 -8.65
C ALA A 324 -4.72 -0.11 -9.16
N VAL A 325 -4.89 0.01 -10.47
CA VAL A 325 -5.87 0.93 -11.06
C VAL A 325 -7.28 0.57 -10.62
N ARG A 326 -7.66 -0.71 -10.73
CA ARG A 326 -9.01 -1.17 -10.38
C ARG A 326 -9.32 -1.01 -8.89
N PHE A 327 -8.33 -1.24 -8.03
CA PHE A 327 -8.45 -0.99 -6.59
C PHE A 327 -8.76 0.48 -6.31
N LEU A 328 -8.05 1.43 -6.93
CA LEU A 328 -8.28 2.86 -6.71
C LEU A 328 -9.69 3.29 -7.15
N GLU A 329 -10.17 2.78 -8.30
CA GLU A 329 -11.55 3.05 -8.75
C GLU A 329 -12.58 2.57 -7.73
N LEU A 330 -12.44 1.31 -7.30
CA LEU A 330 -13.38 0.69 -6.38
C LEU A 330 -13.27 1.27 -4.98
N PHE A 331 -12.09 1.75 -4.57
CA PHE A 331 -11.89 2.42 -3.30
C PHE A 331 -12.67 3.74 -3.28
N GLU A 332 -12.52 4.59 -4.31
CA GLU A 332 -13.27 5.84 -4.42
C GLU A 332 -14.78 5.60 -4.40
N GLU A 333 -15.25 4.54 -5.07
CA GLU A 333 -16.66 4.17 -5.11
C GLU A 333 -17.17 3.64 -3.77
N GLU A 334 -16.58 2.57 -3.25
CA GLU A 334 -17.07 1.83 -2.08
C GLU A 334 -16.94 2.65 -0.79
N VAL A 335 -15.79 3.29 -0.57
CA VAL A 335 -15.54 4.05 0.65
C VAL A 335 -16.44 5.29 0.69
N THR A 336 -16.53 6.03 -0.42
CA THR A 336 -17.41 7.21 -0.49
C THR A 336 -18.87 6.83 -0.31
N ARG A 337 -19.34 5.76 -0.96
CA ARG A 337 -20.72 5.27 -0.82
C ARG A 337 -21.03 4.89 0.63
N ARG A 338 -20.20 4.06 1.26
CA ARG A 338 -20.40 3.60 2.65
C ARG A 338 -20.30 4.73 3.66
N ALA A 339 -19.37 5.68 3.47
CA ALA A 339 -19.26 6.86 4.32
C ALA A 339 -20.51 7.75 4.24
N ARG A 340 -21.05 7.96 3.02
CA ARG A 340 -22.33 8.68 2.83
C ARG A 340 -23.49 7.96 3.51
N GLU A 341 -23.60 6.64 3.35
CA GLU A 341 -24.64 5.83 4.00
C GLU A 341 -24.55 5.87 5.53
N ALA A 342 -23.34 5.92 6.09
CA ALA A 342 -23.13 6.06 7.53
C ALA A 342 -23.61 7.43 8.03
N LEU A 343 -23.26 8.51 7.32
CA LEU A 343 -23.73 9.87 7.64
C LEU A 343 -25.26 9.99 7.60
N VAL A 344 -25.89 9.47 6.55
CA VAL A 344 -27.36 9.52 6.38
C VAL A 344 -28.08 8.75 7.49
N ARG A 345 -27.55 7.58 7.90
CA ARG A 345 -28.11 6.81 9.02
C ARG A 345 -28.11 7.56 10.35
N GLU A 346 -27.20 8.53 10.50
CA GLU A 346 -27.10 9.39 11.67
C GLU A 346 -27.80 10.74 11.50
N GLY A 347 -28.54 10.93 10.40
CA GLY A 347 -29.27 12.17 10.12
C GLY A 347 -28.35 13.35 9.81
N ARG A 348 -27.15 13.10 9.26
CA ARG A 348 -26.18 14.13 8.88
C ARG A 348 -25.97 14.16 7.38
N ASP A 349 -25.78 15.36 6.85
CA ASP A 349 -25.41 15.59 5.45
C ASP A 349 -23.90 15.42 5.23
N TRP A 350 -23.51 15.21 3.96
CA TRP A 350 -22.11 15.24 3.56
C TRP A 350 -21.52 16.62 3.81
N PRO A 351 -20.50 16.77 4.67
CA PRO A 351 -19.97 18.09 4.99
C PRO A 351 -19.40 18.76 3.73
N GLY A 352 -19.75 20.03 3.49
CA GLY A 352 -19.30 20.75 2.29
C GLY A 352 -17.77 20.94 2.20
N HIS A 353 -17.05 20.80 3.32
CA HIS A 353 -15.59 20.86 3.37
C HIS A 353 -14.91 19.50 3.15
N TRP A 354 -15.68 18.41 3.07
CA TRP A 354 -15.15 17.08 2.75
C TRP A 354 -14.94 16.95 1.24
N PRO A 355 -13.96 16.16 0.79
CA PRO A 355 -13.78 15.91 -0.63
C PRO A 355 -15.04 15.24 -1.20
N GLN A 356 -15.34 15.45 -2.47
CA GLN A 356 -16.50 14.81 -3.10
C GLN A 356 -16.36 13.28 -3.14
N ARG A 357 -15.11 12.80 -3.23
CA ARG A 357 -14.70 11.39 -3.22
C ARG A 357 -13.55 11.18 -2.25
N ILE A 358 -13.60 10.11 -1.47
CA ILE A 358 -12.50 9.69 -0.61
C ILE A 358 -11.56 8.84 -1.48
N GLY A 359 -10.39 9.37 -1.82
CA GLY A 359 -9.42 8.68 -2.68
C GLY A 359 -8.35 7.92 -1.90
N ALA A 360 -7.55 7.14 -2.62
CA ALA A 360 -6.36 6.47 -2.11
C ALA A 360 -5.15 6.72 -3.02
N SER A 361 -3.96 6.44 -2.50
CA SER A 361 -2.74 6.40 -3.28
C SER A 361 -2.18 4.99 -3.32
N CYS A 362 -1.59 4.59 -4.44
CA CYS A 362 -1.03 3.23 -4.61
C CYS A 362 0.37 3.29 -5.21
N ALA A 363 1.27 2.45 -4.71
CA ALA A 363 2.62 2.25 -5.21
C ALA A 363 2.87 0.78 -5.50
N VAL A 364 3.39 0.47 -6.68
CA VAL A 364 3.70 -0.90 -7.10
C VAL A 364 5.21 -1.04 -7.33
N VAL A 365 5.89 -1.87 -6.53
CA VAL A 365 7.30 -2.19 -6.74
C VAL A 365 7.42 -3.59 -7.32
N ILE A 366 8.19 -3.75 -8.38
CA ILE A 366 8.35 -5.01 -9.11
C ILE A 366 9.82 -5.38 -9.14
N ALA A 367 10.16 -6.56 -8.66
CA ALA A 367 11.53 -7.08 -8.61
C ALA A 367 11.54 -8.61 -8.75
N ASP A 368 12.72 -9.20 -8.96
CA ASP A 368 12.87 -10.66 -8.95
C ASP A 368 12.32 -11.25 -7.63
N ALA A 369 11.71 -12.43 -7.67
CA ALA A 369 11.09 -13.04 -6.49
C ALA A 369 12.08 -13.33 -5.33
N LYS A 370 13.38 -13.36 -5.61
CA LYS A 370 14.44 -13.47 -4.59
C LYS A 370 14.82 -12.14 -3.95
N TYR A 371 14.36 -11.02 -4.51
CA TYR A 371 14.63 -9.70 -3.96
C TYR A 371 13.91 -9.55 -2.61
N PRO A 372 14.60 -9.10 -1.54
CA PRO A 372 14.00 -9.15 -0.22
C PRO A 372 12.77 -8.23 -0.10
N ILE A 373 11.65 -8.77 0.39
CA ILE A 373 10.36 -8.07 0.48
C ILE A 373 10.47 -6.79 1.30
N ARG A 374 11.32 -6.77 2.33
CA ARG A 374 11.58 -5.57 3.14
C ARG A 374 12.04 -4.38 2.29
N TYR A 375 12.90 -4.61 1.30
CA TYR A 375 13.34 -3.53 0.41
C TYR A 375 12.23 -3.12 -0.56
N MET A 376 11.40 -4.06 -1.03
CA MET A 376 10.24 -3.72 -1.84
C MET A 376 9.27 -2.83 -1.08
N GLU A 377 9.00 -3.13 0.19
CA GLU A 377 8.13 -2.30 1.02
C GLU A 377 8.71 -0.92 1.27
N ARG A 378 10.01 -0.80 1.58
CA ARG A 378 10.67 0.51 1.75
C ARG A 378 10.57 1.38 0.51
N LEU A 379 10.85 0.79 -0.66
CA LEU A 379 10.71 1.46 -1.95
C LEU A 379 9.24 1.83 -2.24
N ALA A 380 8.30 0.95 -1.92
CA ALA A 380 6.87 1.20 -2.13
C ALA A 380 6.38 2.34 -1.22
N SER A 381 6.79 2.36 0.05
CA SER A 381 6.49 3.42 1.01
C SER A 381 7.05 4.78 0.57
N ASP A 382 8.29 4.82 0.07
CA ASP A 382 8.89 6.05 -0.47
C ASP A 382 8.14 6.54 -1.72
N LEU A 383 7.83 5.64 -2.66
CA LEU A 383 7.05 5.95 -3.87
C LEU A 383 5.63 6.42 -3.55
N LEU A 384 4.98 5.81 -2.56
CA LEU A 384 3.62 6.16 -2.14
C LEU A 384 3.55 7.61 -1.67
N SER A 385 4.60 8.13 -1.02
CA SER A 385 4.68 9.55 -0.61
C SER A 385 4.56 10.50 -1.81
N LYS A 386 5.12 10.11 -2.96
CA LYS A 386 5.07 10.89 -4.22
C LYS A 386 3.67 10.83 -4.84
N ALA A 387 3.02 9.67 -4.82
CA ALA A 387 1.64 9.52 -5.27
C ALA A 387 0.68 10.35 -4.40
N LYS A 388 0.84 10.35 -3.08
CA LYS A 388 0.04 11.15 -2.14
C LYS A 388 0.16 12.66 -2.39
N ARG A 389 1.35 13.15 -2.76
CA ARG A 389 1.54 14.56 -3.17
C ARG A 389 0.68 14.91 -4.38
N LEU A 390 0.76 14.12 -5.45
CA LEU A 390 -0.05 14.33 -6.65
C LEU A 390 -1.55 14.25 -6.34
N ALA A 391 -1.94 13.24 -5.56
CA ALA A 391 -3.33 13.03 -5.15
C ALA A 391 -3.90 14.26 -4.41
N LYS A 392 -3.10 14.87 -3.52
CA LYS A 392 -3.48 16.08 -2.80
C LYS A 392 -3.60 17.30 -3.71
N GLU A 393 -2.68 17.47 -4.65
CA GLU A 393 -2.68 18.58 -5.61
C GLU A 393 -3.88 18.51 -6.58
N LYS A 394 -4.22 17.31 -7.03
CA LYS A 394 -5.27 17.07 -8.03
C LYS A 394 -6.61 16.63 -7.44
N SER A 395 -6.70 16.47 -6.12
CA SER A 395 -7.90 16.00 -5.39
C SER A 395 -8.50 14.71 -5.97
N THR A 396 -7.64 13.73 -6.28
CA THR A 396 -8.02 12.44 -6.90
C THR A 396 -7.10 11.33 -6.40
N SER A 397 -7.46 10.07 -6.63
CA SER A 397 -6.55 8.95 -6.40
C SER A 397 -5.36 8.98 -7.35
N ALA A 398 -4.21 8.45 -6.90
CA ALA A 398 -2.98 8.44 -7.68
C ALA A 398 -2.25 7.11 -7.56
N VAL A 399 -1.55 6.72 -8.63
CA VAL A 399 -0.76 5.49 -8.69
C VAL A 399 0.64 5.76 -9.21
N THR A 400 1.60 5.01 -8.71
CA THR A 400 2.98 4.99 -9.22
C THR A 400 3.51 3.57 -9.22
N PHE A 401 4.55 3.32 -10.00
CA PHE A 401 5.21 2.03 -10.01
C PHE A 401 6.73 2.17 -10.16
N LEU A 402 7.46 1.11 -9.84
CA LEU A 402 8.89 0.99 -10.09
C LEU A 402 9.19 -0.45 -10.46
N TRP A 403 9.77 -0.65 -11.65
CA TRP A 403 10.24 -1.96 -12.08
C TRP A 403 11.77 -2.02 -12.01
N LEU A 404 12.27 -3.00 -11.26
CA LEU A 404 13.68 -3.32 -11.07
C LEU A 404 14.01 -4.61 -11.84
N PRO A 405 14.39 -4.51 -13.12
CA PRO A 405 14.82 -5.67 -13.90
C PRO A 405 16.17 -6.24 -13.44
N THR A 406 16.92 -5.46 -12.66
CA THR A 406 18.19 -5.86 -12.06
C THR A 406 18.13 -5.58 -10.56
N PRO A 407 18.57 -6.52 -9.71
CA PRO A 407 18.54 -6.31 -8.26
C PRO A 407 19.51 -5.20 -7.88
N VAL A 408 18.97 -4.11 -7.35
CA VAL A 408 19.75 -3.00 -6.77
C VAL A 408 19.35 -2.89 -5.31
N ALA A 409 20.32 -3.00 -4.41
CA ALA A 409 20.07 -2.80 -2.99
C ALA A 409 19.89 -1.30 -2.70
N SER A 410 18.64 -0.83 -2.74
CA SER A 410 18.28 0.53 -2.35
C SER A 410 17.03 0.52 -1.48
N GLU A 411 17.02 1.42 -0.50
CA GLU A 411 15.85 1.70 0.35
C GLU A 411 15.12 2.96 -0.09
N TRP A 412 15.71 3.72 -1.01
CA TRP A 412 15.22 5.01 -1.49
C TRP A 412 14.94 4.92 -2.99
N ALA A 413 13.77 5.38 -3.41
CA ALA A 413 13.38 5.33 -4.82
C ALA A 413 14.06 6.45 -5.62
N GLU A 414 14.33 7.61 -5.02
CA GLU A 414 14.87 8.78 -5.75
C GLU A 414 16.15 8.49 -6.55
N PRO A 415 17.20 7.85 -5.99
CA PRO A 415 18.41 7.55 -6.77
C PRO A 415 18.13 6.61 -7.95
N LEU A 416 17.16 5.70 -7.81
CA LEU A 416 16.76 4.78 -8.87
C LEU A 416 16.00 5.51 -9.97
N LEU A 417 15.08 6.42 -9.61
CA LEU A 417 14.33 7.23 -10.57
C LEU A 417 15.23 8.22 -11.32
N ALA A 418 16.24 8.79 -10.65
CA ALA A 418 17.19 9.71 -11.27
C ALA A 418 17.96 9.11 -12.44
N THR A 419 18.14 7.77 -12.47
CA THR A 419 18.78 7.07 -13.61
C THR A 419 17.98 7.12 -14.91
N PHE A 420 16.72 7.56 -14.85
CA PHE A 420 15.85 7.75 -16.00
C PHE A 420 15.77 9.21 -16.46
N ALA A 421 16.69 10.05 -15.98
CA ALA A 421 16.89 11.41 -16.45
C ALA A 421 18.32 11.59 -16.97
N TYR A 422 18.49 12.35 -18.05
CA TYR A 422 19.80 12.66 -18.61
C TYR A 422 19.80 14.05 -19.25
N GLU A 423 20.97 14.69 -19.30
CA GLU A 423 21.12 16.01 -19.92
C GLU A 423 21.13 15.87 -21.45
N THR A 424 20.37 16.72 -22.14
CA THR A 424 20.35 16.78 -23.62
C THR A 424 21.10 18.00 -24.15
N ALA A 425 21.15 19.08 -23.37
CA ALA A 425 21.91 20.30 -23.63
C ALA A 425 22.18 21.05 -22.30
N PRO A 426 23.02 22.10 -22.26
CA PRO A 426 23.31 22.83 -21.01
C PRO A 426 22.05 23.27 -20.24
N GLU A 427 21.03 23.75 -20.96
CA GLU A 427 19.75 24.23 -20.41
C GLU A 427 18.57 23.28 -20.68
N GLU A 428 18.83 22.04 -21.12
CA GLU A 428 17.79 21.05 -21.42
C GLU A 428 18.12 19.67 -20.82
N ARG A 429 17.12 19.02 -20.23
CA ARG A 429 17.21 17.61 -19.81
C ARG A 429 16.04 16.80 -20.35
N ALA A 430 16.21 15.49 -20.42
CA ALA A 430 15.16 14.55 -20.74
C ALA A 430 14.85 13.65 -19.53
N GLU A 431 13.56 13.40 -19.30
CA GLU A 431 13.01 12.49 -18.30
C GLU A 431 12.18 11.41 -19.00
N LEU A 432 12.56 10.15 -18.79
CA LEU A 432 11.88 8.99 -19.37
C LEU A 432 10.64 8.58 -18.58
N LEU A 433 10.40 9.16 -17.40
CA LEU A 433 9.31 8.73 -16.52
C LEU A 433 8.29 9.84 -16.36
N SER A 434 7.01 9.50 -16.47
CA SER A 434 5.89 10.41 -16.25
C SER A 434 5.13 10.18 -14.96
N ARG A 435 5.38 9.06 -14.28
CA ARG A 435 4.84 8.74 -12.95
C ARG A 435 5.21 9.78 -11.87
N PRO A 436 4.38 9.97 -10.83
CA PRO A 436 3.09 9.32 -10.56
C PRO A 436 1.97 9.77 -11.52
N TYR A 437 0.91 8.97 -11.64
CA TYR A 437 -0.26 9.22 -12.48
C TYR A 437 -1.52 9.43 -11.64
N THR A 438 -2.42 10.32 -12.06
CA THR A 438 -3.79 10.37 -11.51
C THR A 438 -4.58 9.13 -11.94
N LEU A 439 -5.71 8.84 -11.29
CA LEU A 439 -6.57 7.73 -11.66
C LEU A 439 -7.04 7.80 -13.12
N SER A 440 -7.37 8.99 -13.62
CA SER A 440 -7.78 9.18 -15.02
C SER A 440 -6.65 8.88 -16.00
N GLN A 441 -5.43 9.39 -15.73
CA GLN A 441 -4.25 9.12 -16.55
C GLN A 441 -3.89 7.63 -16.51
N ALA A 442 -3.97 6.99 -15.35
CA ALA A 442 -3.65 5.58 -15.20
C ALA A 442 -4.60 4.66 -15.99
N ARG A 443 -5.90 5.01 -16.06
CA ARG A 443 -6.87 4.30 -16.92
C ARG A 443 -6.55 4.45 -18.39
N GLN A 444 -6.27 5.67 -18.84
CA GLN A 444 -5.87 5.95 -20.22
C GLN A 444 -4.58 5.20 -20.60
N LEU A 445 -3.59 5.22 -19.71
CA LEU A 445 -2.35 4.46 -19.89
C LEU A 445 -2.62 2.96 -19.97
N GLN A 446 -3.50 2.41 -19.13
CA GLN A 446 -3.86 0.99 -19.14
C GLN A 446 -4.48 0.56 -20.48
N GLU A 447 -5.37 1.36 -21.06
CA GLU A 447 -5.94 1.10 -22.40
C GLU A 447 -4.84 1.09 -23.48
N CYS A 448 -3.88 2.01 -23.39
CA CYS A 448 -2.77 2.08 -24.31
C CYS A 448 -1.81 0.90 -24.16
N VAL A 449 -1.50 0.51 -22.92
CA VAL A 449 -0.63 -0.60 -22.56
C VAL A 449 -1.14 -1.92 -23.13
N ALA A 450 -2.46 -2.17 -23.07
CA ALA A 450 -3.06 -3.37 -23.65
C ALA A 450 -2.81 -3.49 -25.17
N ARG A 451 -2.84 -2.36 -25.90
CA ARG A 451 -2.51 -2.31 -27.34
C ARG A 451 -1.02 -2.46 -27.60
N ILE A 452 -0.16 -1.83 -26.79
CA ILE A 452 1.30 -1.96 -26.92
C ILE A 452 1.74 -3.39 -26.63
N ALA A 453 1.11 -4.07 -25.67
CA ALA A 453 1.46 -5.43 -25.30
C ALA A 453 1.32 -6.43 -26.45
N SER A 454 0.44 -6.18 -27.44
CA SER A 454 0.31 -7.01 -28.64
C SER A 454 1.40 -6.77 -29.68
N TRP A 455 2.18 -5.69 -29.54
CA TRP A 455 3.29 -5.43 -30.46
C TRP A 455 4.44 -6.44 -30.29
N PRO A 456 5.19 -6.72 -31.37
CA PRO A 456 6.36 -7.58 -31.30
C PRO A 456 7.31 -7.14 -30.20
N ARG A 457 7.76 -8.09 -29.37
CA ARG A 457 8.68 -7.80 -28.28
C ARG A 457 9.95 -7.12 -28.75
N SER A 458 10.48 -7.50 -29.92
CA SER A 458 11.64 -6.82 -30.53
C SER A 458 11.41 -5.33 -30.79
N LEU A 459 10.20 -4.94 -31.23
CA LEU A 459 9.84 -3.54 -31.45
C LEU A 459 9.78 -2.78 -30.12
N ARG A 460 9.14 -3.35 -29.10
CA ARG A 460 9.05 -2.74 -27.77
C ARG A 460 10.41 -2.50 -27.14
N HIS A 461 11.30 -3.51 -27.16
CA HIS A 461 12.67 -3.39 -26.66
C HIS A 461 13.48 -2.37 -27.45
N ARG A 462 13.36 -2.38 -28.78
CA ARG A 462 14.04 -1.40 -29.65
C ARG A 462 13.61 0.03 -29.34
N TRP A 463 12.33 0.28 -29.11
CA TRP A 463 11.82 1.61 -28.77
C TRP A 463 12.24 2.05 -27.36
N GLN A 464 12.23 1.15 -26.37
CA GLN A 464 12.75 1.43 -25.02
C GLN A 464 14.23 1.85 -25.07
N GLU A 465 15.04 1.13 -25.85
CA GLU A 465 16.46 1.44 -26.01
C GLU A 465 16.66 2.76 -26.74
N ALA A 466 15.91 3.01 -27.81
CA ALA A 466 15.99 4.27 -28.56
C ALA A 466 15.68 5.49 -27.66
N LEU A 467 14.68 5.39 -26.78
CA LEU A 467 14.32 6.45 -25.83
C LEU A 467 15.49 6.81 -24.91
N ARG A 468 16.32 5.83 -24.48
CA ARG A 468 17.50 6.06 -23.64
C ARG A 468 18.65 6.77 -24.38
N GLN A 469 18.66 6.74 -25.71
CA GLN A 469 19.73 7.31 -26.53
C GLN A 469 19.54 8.79 -26.84
N GLY A 470 18.35 9.36 -26.59
CA GLY A 470 18.09 10.79 -26.78
C GLY A 470 16.76 11.11 -27.46
N VAL A 471 16.31 12.36 -27.30
CA VAL A 471 15.02 12.86 -27.80
C VAL A 471 14.93 12.75 -29.33
N PHE A 472 15.92 13.27 -30.05
CA PHE A 472 15.90 13.25 -31.52
C PHE A 472 16.17 11.87 -32.12
N VAL A 473 17.08 11.09 -31.51
CA VAL A 473 17.40 9.72 -31.93
C VAL A 473 16.16 8.83 -31.84
N SER A 474 15.48 8.85 -30.69
CA SER A 474 14.23 8.10 -30.50
C SER A 474 13.12 8.56 -31.42
N THR A 475 12.90 9.87 -31.55
CA THR A 475 11.85 10.42 -32.41
C THR A 475 12.05 9.98 -33.87
N ALA A 476 13.28 10.08 -34.39
CA ALA A 476 13.59 9.68 -35.76
C ALA A 476 13.43 8.16 -35.99
N LEU A 477 13.88 7.34 -35.05
CA LEU A 477 13.76 5.88 -35.15
C LEU A 477 12.30 5.43 -35.10
N ILE A 478 11.51 5.98 -34.18
CA ILE A 478 10.09 5.67 -34.04
C ILE A 478 9.33 6.14 -35.29
N ALA A 479 9.63 7.34 -35.81
CA ALA A 479 9.05 7.81 -37.08
C ALA A 479 9.32 6.86 -38.24
N TYR A 480 10.55 6.34 -38.33
CA TYR A 480 10.95 5.37 -39.34
C TYR A 480 10.17 4.06 -39.21
N ASP A 481 10.04 3.52 -37.99
CA ASP A 481 9.32 2.28 -37.74
C ASP A 481 7.82 2.41 -38.06
N ILE A 482 7.20 3.53 -37.68
CA ILE A 482 5.81 3.86 -38.06
C ILE A 482 5.67 3.95 -39.58
N GLY A 483 6.64 4.56 -40.27
CA GLY A 483 6.64 4.69 -41.73
C GLY A 483 6.68 3.35 -42.46
N ARG A 484 7.20 2.28 -41.84
CA ARG A 484 7.28 0.93 -42.41
C ARG A 484 6.01 0.12 -42.23
N GLN A 485 5.14 0.46 -41.26
CA GLN A 485 3.90 -0.26 -41.01
C GLN A 485 2.80 0.20 -41.98
N ARG A 486 2.56 -0.58 -43.05
CA ARG A 486 1.49 -0.30 -44.01
C ARG A 486 0.13 -0.54 -43.32
N GLY A 487 -0.69 0.51 -43.23
CA GLY A 487 -2.09 0.42 -42.77
C GLY A 487 -2.36 0.80 -41.31
N GLN A 488 -1.38 0.72 -40.39
CA GLN A 488 -1.58 1.00 -38.95
C GLN A 488 -1.03 2.36 -38.48
N ARG A 489 -0.49 3.17 -39.39
CA ARG A 489 0.18 4.43 -39.06
C ARG A 489 -0.69 5.41 -38.26
N ALA A 490 -1.92 5.64 -38.69
CA ALA A 490 -2.82 6.61 -38.02
C ALA A 490 -3.13 6.17 -36.59
N GLU A 491 -3.38 4.88 -36.39
CA GLU A 491 -3.68 4.28 -35.09
C GLU A 491 -2.50 4.37 -34.12
N VAL A 492 -1.27 4.13 -34.60
CA VAL A 492 -0.07 4.25 -33.76
C VAL A 492 0.20 5.70 -33.39
N ILE A 493 -0.01 6.65 -34.31
CA ILE A 493 0.14 8.09 -34.01
C ILE A 493 -0.90 8.54 -32.98
N GLU A 494 -2.15 8.12 -33.11
CA GLU A 494 -3.21 8.44 -32.13
C GLU A 494 -2.91 7.84 -30.75
N LEU A 495 -2.38 6.61 -30.72
CA LEU A 495 -1.93 5.98 -29.48
C LEU A 495 -0.80 6.77 -28.82
N LEU A 496 0.21 7.18 -29.60
CA LEU A 496 1.32 8.00 -29.11
C LEU A 496 0.84 9.36 -28.60
N ASP A 497 -0.13 9.98 -29.28
CA ASP A 497 -0.68 11.27 -28.86
C ASP A 497 -1.39 11.16 -27.49
N ARG A 498 -2.18 10.11 -27.30
CA ARG A 498 -2.80 9.79 -26.00
C ARG A 498 -1.76 9.58 -24.91
N ILE A 499 -0.69 8.82 -25.16
CA ILE A 499 0.36 8.59 -24.17
C ILE A 499 1.13 9.89 -23.86
N CYS A 500 1.41 10.69 -24.89
CA CYS A 500 2.11 11.95 -24.75
C CYS A 500 1.31 12.98 -23.92
N ALA A 501 -0.02 12.94 -24.01
CA ALA A 501 -0.90 13.77 -23.19
C ALA A 501 -0.68 13.59 -21.68
N ASP A 502 -0.32 12.39 -21.24
CA ASP A 502 -0.04 12.08 -19.82
C ASP A 502 1.30 12.66 -19.33
N SER A 503 2.11 13.26 -20.21
CA SER A 503 3.41 13.85 -19.87
C SER A 503 3.33 15.31 -19.40
N GLY A 504 2.12 15.83 -19.14
CA GLY A 504 1.85 17.17 -18.58
C GLY A 504 1.45 18.23 -19.62
N ASP A 505 1.11 19.44 -19.17
CA ASP A 505 0.71 20.54 -20.04
C ASP A 505 1.96 21.30 -20.54
N GLY A 506 2.29 21.15 -21.83
CA GLY A 506 3.53 21.66 -22.43
C GLY A 506 3.35 22.20 -23.84
N GLN A 507 4.48 22.51 -24.49
CA GLN A 507 4.47 22.88 -25.91
C GLN A 507 4.01 21.72 -26.79
N GLN A 508 3.63 22.03 -28.04
CA GLN A 508 3.26 21.00 -29.02
C GLN A 508 4.34 19.91 -29.08
N PRO A 509 3.94 18.63 -29.06
CA PRO A 509 4.89 17.53 -29.10
C PRO A 509 5.60 17.49 -30.46
N LEU A 510 6.79 16.88 -30.49
CA LEU A 510 7.44 16.54 -31.75
C LEU A 510 6.55 15.58 -32.55
N LEU A 511 6.74 15.49 -33.88
CA LEU A 511 6.07 14.47 -34.69
C LEU A 511 7.06 13.33 -35.01
N PRO A 512 6.73 12.07 -34.69
CA PRO A 512 5.55 11.58 -33.95
C PRO A 512 5.56 12.01 -32.48
N PRO A 513 4.38 12.09 -31.80
CA PRO A 513 4.22 12.63 -30.45
C PRO A 513 4.79 11.70 -29.37
N VAL A 514 6.12 11.56 -29.35
CA VAL A 514 6.86 10.73 -28.41
C VAL A 514 7.27 11.54 -27.19
N TRP A 515 7.68 12.79 -27.41
CA TRP A 515 8.21 13.68 -26.39
C TRP A 515 7.41 14.96 -26.31
N ARG A 516 7.19 15.42 -25.08
CA ARG A 516 6.61 16.72 -24.78
C ARG A 516 7.66 17.61 -24.16
N ARG A 517 7.71 18.88 -24.57
CA ARG A 517 8.62 19.88 -24.01
C ARG A 517 7.90 20.71 -22.96
N LEU A 518 8.37 20.65 -21.73
CA LEU A 518 7.85 21.40 -20.59
C LEU A 518 8.73 22.62 -20.31
N PRO A 519 8.11 23.79 -20.02
CA PRO A 519 8.86 24.96 -19.59
C PRO A 519 9.52 24.73 -18.21
N PRO A 520 10.50 25.56 -17.82
CA PRO A 520 11.15 25.45 -16.53
C PRO A 520 10.14 25.71 -15.40
N ALA A 521 10.26 24.97 -14.30
CA ALA A 521 9.37 25.12 -13.16
C ALA A 521 9.64 26.42 -12.37
N ALA A 522 10.91 26.83 -12.28
CA ALA A 522 11.35 28.08 -11.67
C ALA A 522 12.43 28.80 -12.51
N PRO A 523 12.67 30.11 -12.30
CA PRO A 523 13.78 30.82 -12.93
C PRO A 523 15.13 30.17 -12.59
N GLY A 524 15.87 29.74 -13.61
CA GLY A 524 17.14 29.01 -13.44
C GLY A 524 17.03 27.48 -13.55
N ASP A 525 15.81 26.94 -13.65
CA ASP A 525 15.62 25.52 -13.99
C ASP A 525 15.82 25.27 -15.49
N LYS A 526 16.19 24.03 -15.81
CA LYS A 526 16.31 23.57 -17.21
C LYS A 526 14.95 23.31 -17.84
N MET A 527 14.87 23.46 -19.16
CA MET A 527 13.76 22.92 -19.94
C MET A 527 13.75 21.39 -19.83
N VAL A 528 12.57 20.78 -19.79
CA VAL A 528 12.44 19.32 -19.61
C VAL A 528 11.69 18.70 -20.79
N TRP A 529 12.34 17.76 -21.47
CA TRP A 529 11.67 16.82 -22.36
C TRP A 529 11.14 15.64 -21.55
N LYS A 530 9.86 15.34 -21.69
CA LYS A 530 9.20 14.28 -20.91
C LYS A 530 8.41 13.33 -21.81
N THR A 531 8.38 12.05 -21.44
CA THR A 531 7.62 11.02 -22.15
C THR A 531 7.02 9.99 -21.19
N ALA A 532 5.76 9.63 -21.41
CA ALA A 532 5.11 8.48 -20.77
C ALA A 532 5.26 7.20 -21.59
N LEU A 533 5.85 7.25 -22.80
CA LEU A 533 5.98 6.09 -23.68
C LEU A 533 6.88 5.02 -23.06
N PHE A 534 7.92 5.43 -22.35
CA PHE A 534 8.80 4.49 -21.67
C PHE A 534 8.05 3.72 -20.56
N ASP A 535 7.26 4.41 -19.74
CA ASP A 535 6.39 3.79 -18.72
C ASP A 535 5.38 2.83 -19.37
N ALA A 536 4.74 3.24 -20.48
CA ALA A 536 3.82 2.39 -21.24
C ALA A 536 4.49 1.12 -21.78
N LEU A 537 5.71 1.25 -22.32
CA LEU A 537 6.49 0.11 -22.82
C LEU A 537 6.92 -0.83 -21.68
N GLN A 538 7.26 -0.32 -20.50
CA GLN A 538 7.58 -1.14 -19.33
C GLN A 538 6.36 -1.93 -18.85
N LEU A 539 5.22 -1.26 -18.70
CA LEU A 539 3.97 -1.91 -18.29
C LEU A 539 3.50 -2.94 -19.31
N ALA A 540 3.66 -2.67 -20.61
CA ALA A 540 3.37 -3.63 -21.66
C ALA A 540 4.27 -4.86 -21.60
N GLU A 541 5.57 -4.70 -21.35
CA GLU A 541 6.49 -5.84 -21.15
C GLU A 541 6.02 -6.69 -19.97
N LEU A 542 5.62 -6.08 -18.85
CA LEU A 542 5.09 -6.78 -17.67
C LEU A 542 3.76 -7.50 -17.97
N GLN A 543 2.83 -6.87 -18.69
CA GLN A 543 1.56 -7.49 -19.09
C GLN A 543 1.79 -8.70 -19.99
N ALA A 544 2.79 -8.62 -20.88
CA ALA A 544 3.19 -9.75 -21.73
C ALA A 544 3.89 -10.88 -20.96
N MET A 545 4.23 -10.69 -19.68
CA MET A 545 4.73 -11.76 -18.79
C MET A 545 3.60 -12.53 -18.08
N ARG A 546 2.36 -12.48 -18.59
CA ARG A 546 1.28 -13.31 -18.05
C ARG A 546 1.39 -14.74 -18.58
N PRO A 547 1.08 -15.78 -17.78
CA PRO A 547 1.14 -17.19 -18.19
C PRO A 547 0.36 -17.50 -19.49
N ASN A 548 -0.72 -16.76 -19.74
CA ASN A 548 -1.63 -16.99 -20.87
C ASN A 548 -1.45 -15.98 -22.01
N TRP A 549 -0.44 -15.10 -21.96
CA TRP A 549 -0.21 -14.13 -23.01
C TRP A 549 0.35 -14.82 -24.25
N ARG A 550 -0.38 -14.76 -25.37
CA ARG A 550 0.13 -15.13 -26.69
C ARG A 550 0.46 -13.85 -27.43
N GLU A 551 1.69 -13.71 -27.90
CA GLU A 551 2.00 -12.67 -28.90
C GLU A 551 1.09 -12.93 -30.10
N GLU A 552 0.30 -11.93 -30.51
CA GLU A 552 -0.34 -11.99 -31.82
C GLU A 552 0.79 -12.11 -32.84
N ALA A 553 0.79 -13.22 -33.59
CA ALA A 553 1.72 -13.38 -34.70
C ALA A 553 1.37 -12.29 -35.73
N ALA A 554 2.05 -11.15 -35.64
CA ALA A 554 1.96 -10.10 -36.64
C ALA A 554 2.53 -10.67 -37.95
N GLY A 555 1.64 -10.96 -38.90
CA GLY A 555 1.96 -11.31 -40.27
C GLY A 555 2.53 -10.15 -41.06
#